data_AF-A0A8B7IPV4-F1
#
_entry.id   AF-A0A8B7IPV4-F1
#
_cell.length_a   1.000
_cell.length_b   1.000
_cell.length_c   1.000
_cell.angle_alpha   90.00
_cell.angle_beta   90.00
_cell.angle_gamma   90.00
#
_symmetry.space_group_name_H-M   'P 1'
#
loop_
_entity.id
_entity.type
_entity.pdbx_description
1 polymer ?
#
loop_
_entity_poly.entity_id
_entity_poly.type
_entity_poly.pdbx_seq_one_letter_code
_entity_poly.pdbx_strand_id
1 'polypeptide(L)'
;MADDMAIDIPHIWLYLAELVTPMLKEGGISMRELIQEFSKPLLPVGRAGVLLAEILHLLCKQMSHKKVGALWRETGLSWKDYLPEGEDVHTFLTEQKLDFTESDCSSSSEALSEKELSAEELNKQLEKLIVEDKANDEQIFDWVEANLDESQMSSPTFLRALMTAVCKAAIIADSSSFRVDTAVIKQRVPILLKYLDSDTEKELQALYALQASIVKLDQPPNLLRMFFDCLYDEEVISEDAFYKWESSKDPAEQNGKGVALKSVTAFFTWLREAEEESEDN
;
A
#
# COMPACT_ATOMS: atom_id res chain seq x y z
N MET A 1 -2.06 -38.02 4.72
CA MET A 1 -0.72 -37.64 4.23
C MET A 1 -0.32 -36.24 4.69
N ALA A 2 -1.01 -35.15 4.33
CA ALA A 2 -0.66 -33.81 4.85
C ALA A 2 -0.83 -33.69 6.38
N ASP A 3 -1.88 -34.29 6.95
CA ASP A 3 -2.09 -34.32 8.41
C ASP A 3 -1.00 -35.14 9.14
N ASP A 4 -0.56 -36.25 8.54
CA ASP A 4 0.58 -37.05 9.06
C ASP A 4 1.90 -36.26 8.97
N MET A 5 2.07 -35.47 7.90
CA MET A 5 3.25 -34.62 7.70
C MET A 5 3.29 -33.42 8.67
N ALA A 6 2.16 -32.97 9.21
CA ALA A 6 2.13 -31.89 10.19
C ALA A 6 2.89 -32.24 11.48
N ILE A 7 3.09 -33.53 11.76
CA ILE A 7 3.90 -34.03 12.88
C ILE A 7 5.38 -33.67 12.68
N ASP A 8 5.88 -33.84 11.45
CA ASP A 8 7.29 -33.61 11.12
C ASP A 8 7.56 -32.20 10.56
N ILE A 9 6.52 -31.53 10.04
CA ILE A 9 6.59 -30.22 9.38
C ILE A 9 5.51 -29.30 9.98
N PRO A 10 5.83 -28.53 11.03
CA PRO A 10 4.84 -27.71 11.75
C PRO A 10 4.12 -26.66 10.89
N HIS A 11 4.77 -26.14 9.84
CA HIS A 11 4.22 -25.09 8.95
C HIS A 11 3.66 -25.63 7.63
N ILE A 12 3.35 -26.93 7.53
CA ILE A 12 2.91 -27.56 6.29
C ILE A 12 1.69 -26.86 5.65
N TRP A 13 0.77 -26.35 6.46
CA TRP A 13 -0.43 -25.66 5.98
C TRP A 13 -0.13 -24.30 5.35
N LEU A 14 0.79 -23.53 5.95
CA LEU A 14 1.29 -22.30 5.37
C LEU A 14 1.99 -22.57 4.03
N TYR A 15 2.86 -23.58 3.95
CA TYR A 15 3.55 -23.92 2.70
C TYR A 15 2.59 -24.39 1.61
N LEU A 16 1.56 -25.15 1.96
CA LEU A 16 0.51 -25.54 1.02
C LEU A 16 -0.27 -24.31 0.54
N ALA A 17 -0.57 -23.35 1.42
CA ALA A 17 -1.20 -22.11 1.05
C ALA A 17 -0.32 -21.28 0.10
N GLU A 18 0.98 -21.16 0.36
CA GLU A 18 1.93 -20.43 -0.51
C GLU A 18 2.01 -21.00 -1.93
N LEU A 19 1.85 -22.32 -2.08
CA LEU A 19 1.81 -22.96 -3.40
C LEU A 19 0.52 -22.68 -4.17
N VAL A 20 -0.59 -22.48 -3.46
CA VAL A 20 -1.94 -22.41 -4.03
C VAL A 20 -2.40 -20.97 -4.24
N THR A 21 -2.07 -20.04 -3.35
CA THR A 21 -2.45 -18.62 -3.44
C THR A 21 -2.09 -17.95 -4.78
N PRO A 22 -0.95 -18.24 -5.45
CA PRO A 22 -0.63 -17.67 -6.76
C PRO A 22 -1.65 -18.02 -7.86
N MET A 23 -2.43 -19.09 -7.70
CA MET A 23 -3.46 -19.50 -8.66
C MET A 23 -4.69 -18.57 -8.66
N LEU A 24 -4.81 -17.68 -7.67
CA LEU A 24 -5.90 -16.70 -7.53
C LEU A 24 -5.61 -15.36 -8.23
N LYS A 25 -4.47 -15.24 -8.93
CA LYS A 25 -4.12 -14.05 -9.72
C LYS A 25 -4.97 -13.93 -10.98
N GLU A 26 -4.95 -12.75 -11.60
CA GLU A 26 -5.72 -12.42 -12.79
C GLU A 26 -5.53 -13.45 -13.92
N GLY A 27 -6.63 -13.98 -14.47
CA GLY A 27 -6.63 -15.07 -15.46
C GLY A 27 -6.49 -16.49 -14.88
N GLY A 28 -6.43 -16.63 -13.55
CA GLY A 28 -6.35 -17.89 -12.82
C GLY A 28 -7.70 -18.53 -12.48
N ILE A 29 -7.73 -19.32 -11.41
CA ILE A 29 -8.92 -20.03 -10.91
C ILE A 29 -9.68 -19.12 -9.94
N SER A 30 -11.02 -19.17 -9.95
CA SER A 30 -11.80 -18.39 -8.99
C SER A 30 -11.57 -18.87 -7.55
N MET A 31 -11.67 -17.95 -6.57
CA MET A 31 -11.55 -18.30 -5.15
C MET A 31 -12.54 -19.41 -4.75
N ARG A 32 -13.77 -19.35 -5.27
CA ARG A 32 -14.80 -20.36 -5.01
C ARG A 32 -14.39 -21.76 -5.48
N GLU A 33 -13.92 -21.89 -6.72
CA GLU A 33 -13.51 -23.17 -7.30
C GLU A 33 -12.30 -23.74 -6.57
N LEU A 34 -11.32 -22.89 -6.26
CA LEU A 34 -10.12 -23.28 -5.52
C LEU A 34 -10.48 -23.80 -4.13
N ILE A 35 -11.33 -23.08 -3.38
CA ILE A 35 -11.77 -23.51 -2.05
C ILE A 35 -12.53 -24.85 -2.14
N GLN A 36 -13.43 -25.00 -3.10
CA GLN A 36 -14.22 -26.22 -3.24
C GLN A 36 -13.36 -27.44 -3.60
N GLU A 37 -12.42 -27.31 -4.54
CA GLU A 37 -11.58 -28.43 -4.97
C GLU A 37 -10.56 -28.84 -3.91
N PHE A 38 -9.89 -27.86 -3.27
CA PHE A 38 -8.88 -28.15 -2.25
C PHE A 38 -9.49 -28.59 -0.91
N SER A 39 -10.73 -28.24 -0.62
CA SER A 39 -11.39 -28.69 0.61
C SER A 39 -11.88 -30.12 0.56
N LYS A 40 -12.20 -30.69 -0.63
CA LYS A 40 -12.68 -32.09 -0.77
C LYS A 40 -11.83 -33.12 0.00
N PRO A 41 -10.49 -33.16 -0.13
CA PRO A 41 -9.66 -34.09 0.63
C PRO A 41 -9.47 -33.71 2.10
N LEU A 42 -9.76 -32.46 2.49
CA LEU A 42 -9.51 -31.91 3.82
C LEU A 42 -10.72 -31.97 4.75
N LEU A 43 -11.94 -32.03 4.20
CA LEU A 43 -13.18 -32.16 4.97
C LEU A 43 -13.20 -33.43 5.84
N PRO A 44 -12.83 -34.64 5.34
CA PRO A 44 -12.86 -35.86 6.16
C PRO A 44 -11.87 -35.86 7.32
N VAL A 45 -10.82 -35.03 7.25
CA VAL A 45 -9.78 -34.91 8.28
C VAL A 45 -9.95 -33.66 9.15
N GLY A 46 -10.99 -32.85 8.93
CA GLY A 46 -11.27 -31.66 9.72
C GLY A 46 -10.22 -30.54 9.59
N ARG A 47 -9.49 -30.49 8.47
CA ARG A 47 -8.40 -29.51 8.25
C ARG A 47 -8.69 -28.45 7.19
N ALA A 48 -9.89 -28.46 6.60
CA ALA A 48 -10.26 -27.51 5.56
C ALA A 48 -10.17 -26.06 6.07
N GLY A 49 -10.78 -25.75 7.22
CA GLY A 49 -10.71 -24.42 7.83
C GLY A 49 -9.29 -23.91 8.07
N VAL A 50 -8.35 -24.78 8.46
CA VAL A 50 -6.94 -24.41 8.72
C VAL A 50 -6.23 -23.97 7.44
N LEU A 51 -6.36 -24.73 6.35
CA LEU A 51 -5.76 -24.33 5.08
C LEU A 51 -6.39 -23.03 4.54
N LEU A 52 -7.72 -22.90 4.67
CA LEU A 52 -8.43 -21.69 4.25
C LEU A 52 -7.96 -20.45 5.02
N ALA A 53 -7.76 -20.58 6.33
CA ALA A 53 -7.22 -19.50 7.15
C ALA A 53 -5.84 -19.04 6.65
N GLU A 54 -4.93 -19.97 6.36
CA GLU A 54 -3.60 -19.64 5.82
C GLU A 54 -3.67 -18.97 4.45
N ILE A 55 -4.54 -19.45 3.54
CA ILE A 55 -4.74 -18.83 2.22
C ILE A 55 -5.25 -17.40 2.39
N LEU A 56 -6.26 -17.17 3.24
CA LEU A 56 -6.81 -15.84 3.49
C LEU A 56 -5.75 -14.92 4.10
N HIS A 57 -4.96 -15.38 5.07
CA HIS A 57 -3.86 -14.60 5.64
C HIS A 57 -2.79 -14.24 4.61
N LEU A 58 -2.43 -15.14 3.69
CA LEU A 58 -1.52 -14.83 2.59
C LEU A 58 -2.09 -13.82 1.61
N LEU A 59 -3.40 -13.88 1.34
CA LEU A 59 -4.08 -12.86 0.55
C LEU A 59 -4.10 -11.52 1.28
N CYS A 60 -4.26 -11.53 2.60
CA CYS A 60 -4.21 -10.34 3.45
C CYS A 60 -2.82 -9.67 3.46
N LYS A 61 -1.75 -10.41 3.11
CA LYS A 61 -0.42 -9.82 2.87
C LYS A 61 -0.31 -9.09 1.52
N GLN A 62 -1.21 -9.39 0.57
CA GLN A 62 -1.20 -8.83 -0.78
C GLN A 62 -2.30 -7.76 -0.99
N MET A 63 -3.41 -7.88 -0.26
CA MET A 63 -4.64 -7.11 -0.36
C MET A 63 -5.22 -6.85 1.06
N SER A 64 -6.11 -5.88 1.23
CA SER A 64 -6.71 -5.62 2.56
C SER A 64 -7.61 -6.75 3.07
N HIS A 65 -7.81 -6.80 4.40
CA HIS A 65 -8.81 -7.66 5.04
C HIS A 65 -10.22 -7.42 4.46
N LYS A 66 -10.55 -6.17 4.09
CA LYS A 66 -11.84 -5.83 3.49
C LYS A 66 -12.02 -6.47 2.10
N LYS A 67 -11.01 -6.38 1.22
CA LYS A 67 -11.04 -6.97 -0.13
C LYS A 67 -11.08 -8.49 -0.05
N VAL A 68 -10.26 -9.09 0.83
CA VAL A 68 -10.27 -10.54 1.06
C VAL A 68 -11.62 -11.01 1.64
N GLY A 69 -12.20 -10.25 2.57
CA GLY A 69 -13.54 -10.51 3.10
C GLY A 69 -14.65 -10.38 2.04
N ALA A 70 -14.52 -9.43 1.11
CA ALA A 70 -15.44 -9.29 -0.02
C ALA A 70 -15.32 -10.48 -0.99
N LEU A 71 -14.10 -10.86 -1.39
CA LEU A 71 -13.84 -12.04 -2.22
C LEU A 71 -14.39 -13.31 -1.58
N TRP A 72 -14.20 -13.48 -0.27
CA TRP A 72 -14.80 -14.59 0.48
C TRP A 72 -16.32 -14.57 0.38
N ARG A 73 -16.96 -13.42 0.62
CA ARG A 73 -18.43 -13.29 0.55
C ARG A 73 -18.97 -13.53 -0.87
N GLU A 74 -18.26 -13.10 -1.90
CA GLU A 74 -18.60 -13.35 -3.30
C GLU A 74 -18.62 -14.84 -3.67
N THR A 75 -17.84 -15.68 -2.96
CA THR A 75 -17.89 -17.13 -3.16
C THR A 75 -19.24 -17.75 -2.78
N GLY A 76 -20.00 -17.08 -1.91
CA GLY A 76 -21.26 -17.57 -1.34
C GLY A 76 -21.09 -18.81 -0.45
N LEU A 77 -19.87 -19.05 0.05
CA LEU A 77 -19.51 -20.17 0.91
C LEU A 77 -19.73 -19.82 2.39
N SER A 78 -20.04 -20.83 3.21
CA SER A 78 -20.17 -20.66 4.66
C SER A 78 -19.04 -21.38 5.38
N TRP A 79 -18.46 -20.75 6.41
CA TRP A 79 -17.46 -21.38 7.27
C TRP A 79 -17.97 -22.68 7.91
N LYS A 80 -19.29 -22.80 8.14
CA LYS A 80 -19.92 -24.03 8.66
C LYS A 80 -19.66 -25.26 7.80
N ASP A 81 -19.47 -25.08 6.48
CA ASP A 81 -19.24 -26.18 5.55
C ASP A 81 -17.79 -26.68 5.59
N TYR A 82 -16.87 -25.93 6.22
CA TYR A 82 -15.43 -26.19 6.21
C TYR A 82 -14.83 -26.39 7.61
N LEU A 83 -15.64 -26.31 8.65
CA LEU A 83 -15.26 -26.59 10.04
C LEU A 83 -15.77 -27.98 10.49
N PRO A 84 -15.03 -28.66 11.38
CA PRO A 84 -15.48 -29.89 12.05
C PRO A 84 -16.87 -29.78 12.71
N GLU A 85 -17.61 -30.90 12.74
CA GLU A 85 -18.91 -30.97 13.41
C GLU A 85 -18.78 -30.63 14.91
N GLY A 86 -19.47 -29.56 15.32
CA GLY A 86 -19.49 -29.09 16.72
C GLY A 86 -18.55 -27.94 17.03
N GLU A 87 -17.71 -27.50 16.09
CA GLU A 87 -16.89 -26.31 16.23
C GLU A 87 -17.72 -25.03 16.02
N ASP A 88 -17.54 -24.06 16.92
CA ASP A 88 -18.25 -22.79 16.83
C ASP A 88 -17.53 -21.84 15.86
N VAL A 89 -18.25 -21.41 14.83
CA VAL A 89 -17.72 -20.54 13.77
C VAL A 89 -17.14 -19.25 14.36
N HIS A 90 -17.87 -18.60 15.26
CA HIS A 90 -17.43 -17.33 15.84
C HIS A 90 -16.13 -17.51 16.63
N THR A 91 -16.04 -18.56 17.44
CA THR A 91 -14.84 -18.88 18.21
C THR A 91 -13.64 -19.12 17.30
N PHE A 92 -13.81 -19.92 16.24
CA PHE A 92 -12.76 -20.16 15.25
C PHE A 92 -12.29 -18.88 14.57
N LEU A 93 -13.22 -18.02 14.11
CA LEU A 93 -12.88 -16.78 13.43
C LEU A 93 -12.11 -15.82 14.34
N THR A 94 -12.52 -15.69 15.60
CA THR A 94 -11.80 -14.85 16.56
C THR A 94 -10.42 -15.40 16.90
N GLU A 95 -10.27 -16.72 17.05
CA GLU A 95 -8.96 -17.36 17.28
C GLU A 95 -8.01 -17.19 16.08
N GLN A 96 -8.54 -17.31 14.87
CA GLN A 96 -7.78 -17.16 13.62
C GLN A 96 -7.67 -15.72 13.13
N LYS A 97 -8.30 -14.74 13.81
CA LYS A 97 -8.38 -13.32 13.41
C LYS A 97 -9.00 -13.10 12.02
N LEU A 98 -10.06 -13.84 11.70
CA LEU A 98 -10.77 -13.82 10.41
C LEU A 98 -12.18 -13.23 10.52
N ASP A 99 -12.49 -12.49 11.58
CA ASP A 99 -13.83 -11.91 11.84
C ASP A 99 -14.32 -10.98 10.70
N PHE A 100 -13.38 -10.41 9.92
CA PHE A 100 -13.66 -9.59 8.74
C PHE A 100 -14.36 -10.34 7.59
N THR A 101 -14.39 -11.68 7.64
CA THR A 101 -15.07 -12.50 6.63
C THR A 101 -16.59 -12.56 6.82
N GLU A 102 -17.07 -12.30 8.04
CA GLU A 102 -18.51 -12.25 8.36
C GLU A 102 -19.02 -10.84 8.71
N SER A 103 -18.15 -9.95 9.19
CA SER A 103 -18.55 -8.57 9.50
C SER A 103 -18.56 -7.70 8.25
N ASP A 104 -19.75 -7.21 7.87
CA ASP A 104 -19.84 -5.95 7.14
C ASP A 104 -19.34 -4.86 8.08
N CYS A 105 -18.08 -4.44 7.93
CA CYS A 105 -17.60 -3.21 8.57
C CYS A 105 -18.55 -2.08 8.15
N SER A 106 -19.45 -1.73 9.05
CA SER A 106 -20.42 -0.66 8.91
C SER A 106 -19.69 0.68 8.94
N SER A 107 -19.21 1.11 7.78
CA SER A 107 -19.06 2.50 7.43
C SER A 107 -19.85 2.73 6.16
N SER A 108 -21.12 3.12 6.34
CA SER A 108 -21.98 3.77 5.34
C SER A 108 -22.22 2.99 4.04
N SER A 109 -23.28 2.20 4.04
CA SER A 109 -24.00 1.83 2.82
C SER A 109 -24.64 3.09 2.21
N GLU A 110 -23.91 3.80 1.36
CA GLU A 110 -24.51 4.52 0.24
C GLU A 110 -24.31 3.68 -1.01
N ALA A 111 -25.40 3.52 -1.75
CA ALA A 111 -25.45 2.77 -2.98
C ALA A 111 -24.29 3.12 -3.91
N LEU A 112 -23.73 2.09 -4.56
CA LEU A 112 -22.82 2.15 -5.69
C LEU A 112 -23.36 3.12 -6.75
N SER A 113 -23.01 4.39 -6.61
CA SER A 113 -22.83 5.31 -7.73
C SER A 113 -21.34 5.54 -7.77
N GLU A 114 -20.71 5.19 -8.89
CA GLU A 114 -19.34 5.52 -9.24
C GLU A 114 -19.18 7.04 -9.18
N LYS A 115 -19.02 7.58 -7.99
CA LYS A 115 -18.69 8.97 -7.77
C LYS A 115 -17.18 9.02 -7.77
N GLU A 116 -16.59 9.18 -8.95
CA GLU A 116 -15.18 9.52 -9.07
C GLU A 116 -14.91 10.70 -8.13
N LEU A 117 -14.08 10.48 -7.12
CA LEU A 117 -13.67 11.53 -6.21
C LEU A 117 -12.91 12.58 -7.03
N SER A 118 -13.33 13.84 -6.95
CA SER A 118 -12.57 14.92 -7.59
C SER A 118 -11.18 15.02 -6.96
N ALA A 119 -10.21 15.55 -7.71
CA ALA A 119 -8.84 15.75 -7.21
C ALA A 119 -8.80 16.54 -5.88
N GLU A 120 -9.70 17.51 -5.72
CA GLU A 120 -9.80 18.34 -4.51
C GLU A 120 -10.34 17.55 -3.32
N GLU A 121 -11.38 16.73 -3.54
CA GLU A 121 -11.97 15.90 -2.49
C GLU A 121 -11.01 14.80 -2.05
N LEU A 122 -10.30 14.18 -3.00
CA LEU A 122 -9.29 13.17 -2.75
C LEU A 122 -8.13 13.72 -1.90
N ASN A 123 -7.60 14.91 -2.25
CA ASN A 123 -6.59 15.59 -1.45
C ASN A 123 -7.07 15.86 -0.02
N LYS A 124 -8.29 16.37 0.12
CA LYS A 124 -8.86 16.71 1.43
C LYS A 124 -9.05 15.46 2.30
N GLN A 125 -9.52 14.36 1.72
CA GLN A 125 -9.77 13.12 2.45
C GLN A 125 -8.47 12.43 2.88
N LEU A 126 -7.47 12.36 1.99
CA LEU A 126 -6.14 11.84 2.35
C LEU A 126 -5.43 12.72 3.39
N GLU A 127 -5.54 14.04 3.25
CA GLU A 127 -5.00 14.97 4.24
C GLU A 127 -5.63 14.73 5.62
N LYS A 128 -6.96 14.66 5.69
CA LYS A 128 -7.66 14.37 6.94
C LYS A 128 -7.19 13.03 7.52
N LEU A 129 -7.14 11.99 6.70
CA LEU A 129 -6.83 10.64 7.15
C LEU A 129 -5.39 10.53 7.70
N ILE A 130 -4.42 11.14 7.01
CA ILE A 130 -2.99 11.01 7.32
C ILE A 130 -2.55 12.04 8.37
N VAL A 131 -3.02 13.28 8.27
CA VAL A 131 -2.56 14.41 9.09
C VAL A 131 -3.41 14.58 10.35
N GLU A 132 -4.74 14.60 10.22
CA GLU A 132 -5.65 14.88 11.34
C GLU A 132 -5.93 13.62 12.16
N ASP A 133 -6.43 12.58 11.49
CA ASP A 133 -6.86 11.33 12.13
C ASP A 133 -5.67 10.42 12.50
N LYS A 134 -4.48 10.69 11.91
CA LYS A 134 -3.25 9.90 12.11
C LYS A 134 -3.48 8.40 11.94
N ALA A 135 -4.30 8.04 10.95
CA ALA A 135 -4.67 6.66 10.67
C ALA A 135 -3.43 5.79 10.46
N ASN A 136 -3.46 4.54 10.89
CA ASN A 136 -2.37 3.60 10.61
C ASN A 136 -2.38 3.17 9.12
N ASP A 137 -1.38 2.42 8.70
CA ASP A 137 -1.23 2.05 7.29
C ASP A 137 -2.39 1.16 6.80
N GLU A 138 -2.86 0.22 7.62
CA GLU A 138 -4.01 -0.63 7.31
C GLU A 138 -5.28 0.18 7.04
N GLN A 139 -5.57 1.16 7.90
CA GLN A 139 -6.72 2.05 7.74
C GLN A 139 -6.62 2.91 6.47
N ILE A 140 -5.41 3.31 6.06
CA ILE A 140 -5.20 4.05 4.83
C ILE A 140 -5.40 3.15 3.62
N PHE A 141 -4.87 1.93 3.64
CA PHE A 141 -5.10 0.94 2.58
C PHE A 141 -6.60 0.62 2.43
N ASP A 142 -7.28 0.34 3.55
CA ASP A 142 -8.71 0.07 3.58
C ASP A 142 -9.50 1.23 2.97
N TRP A 143 -9.11 2.46 3.29
CA TRP A 143 -9.76 3.65 2.77
C TRP A 143 -9.53 3.81 1.26
N VAL A 144 -8.29 3.68 0.79
CA VAL A 144 -7.96 3.83 -0.64
C VAL A 144 -8.69 2.78 -1.46
N GLU A 145 -8.65 1.51 -1.04
CA GLU A 145 -9.32 0.41 -1.74
C GLU A 145 -10.86 0.50 -1.69
N ALA A 146 -11.42 1.13 -0.66
CA ALA A 146 -12.86 1.33 -0.56
C ALA A 146 -13.39 2.46 -1.44
N ASN A 147 -12.55 3.43 -1.79
CA ASN A 147 -12.96 4.68 -2.40
C ASN A 147 -12.44 4.86 -3.84
N LEU A 148 -11.37 4.16 -4.22
CA LEU A 148 -10.75 4.26 -5.54
C LEU A 148 -10.75 2.91 -6.25
N ASP A 149 -10.90 2.92 -7.57
CA ASP A 149 -10.65 1.76 -8.42
C ASP A 149 -9.16 1.60 -8.77
N GLU A 150 -8.78 0.46 -9.38
CA GLU A 150 -7.39 0.16 -9.72
C GLU A 150 -6.76 1.19 -10.69
N SER A 151 -7.56 1.78 -11.58
CA SER A 151 -7.09 2.82 -12.49
C SER A 151 -6.81 4.13 -11.77
N GLN A 152 -7.65 4.48 -10.79
CA GLN A 152 -7.50 5.67 -9.95
C GLN A 152 -6.34 5.51 -8.97
N MET A 153 -6.10 4.31 -8.43
CA MET A 153 -4.95 4.02 -7.56
C MET A 153 -3.59 4.20 -8.25
N SER A 154 -3.54 4.06 -9.58
CA SER A 154 -2.32 4.34 -10.36
C SER A 154 -2.32 5.74 -10.99
N SER A 155 -3.36 6.54 -10.74
CA SER A 155 -3.51 7.84 -11.40
C SER A 155 -2.53 8.89 -10.83
N PRO A 156 -2.01 9.79 -11.67
CA PRO A 156 -1.23 10.94 -11.20
C PRO A 156 -1.91 11.75 -10.10
N THR A 157 -3.24 11.92 -10.20
CA THR A 157 -4.03 12.66 -9.22
C THR A 157 -3.92 12.06 -7.82
N PHE A 158 -4.10 10.75 -7.71
CA PHE A 158 -4.02 10.05 -6.43
C PHE A 158 -2.59 10.07 -5.87
N LEU A 159 -1.59 9.69 -6.68
CA LEU A 159 -0.19 9.62 -6.25
C LEU A 159 0.30 10.97 -5.72
N ARG A 160 -0.08 12.06 -6.40
CA ARG A 160 0.28 13.42 -6.00
C ARG A 160 -0.40 13.83 -4.70
N ALA A 161 -1.65 13.45 -4.51
CA ALA A 161 -2.39 13.73 -3.29
C ALA A 161 -1.84 12.95 -2.08
N LEU A 162 -1.55 11.66 -2.27
CA LEU A 162 -0.92 10.81 -1.27
C LEU A 162 0.43 11.41 -0.84
N MET A 163 1.30 11.71 -1.81
CA MET A 163 2.61 12.30 -1.53
C MET A 163 2.48 13.65 -0.80
N THR A 164 1.56 14.50 -1.23
CA THR A 164 1.30 15.80 -0.59
C THR A 164 0.87 15.64 0.87
N ALA A 165 -0.05 14.71 1.17
CA ALA A 165 -0.52 14.45 2.51
C ALA A 165 0.59 13.90 3.43
N VAL A 166 1.39 12.95 2.95
CA VAL A 166 2.54 12.41 3.69
C VAL A 166 3.58 13.50 3.98
N CYS A 167 3.93 14.30 2.97
CA CYS A 167 4.87 15.42 3.15
C CYS A 167 4.34 16.43 4.15
N LYS A 168 3.06 16.78 4.08
CA LYS A 168 2.43 17.73 5.01
C LYS A 168 2.47 17.21 6.45
N ALA A 169 2.19 15.93 6.67
CA ALA A 169 2.30 15.31 7.99
C ALA A 169 3.73 15.34 8.56
N ALA A 170 4.73 15.25 7.68
CA ALA A 170 6.15 15.23 8.07
C ALA A 170 6.75 16.62 8.29
N ILE A 171 6.08 17.71 7.91
CA ILE A 171 6.63 19.08 8.07
C ILE A 171 6.36 19.61 9.46
N ILE A 172 7.44 19.91 10.18
CA ILE A 172 7.41 20.63 11.45
C ILE A 172 7.67 22.11 11.16
N ALA A 173 6.70 22.96 11.51
CA ALA A 173 6.82 24.41 11.43
C ALA A 173 7.13 24.98 12.83
N ASP A 174 8.38 25.41 13.02
CA ASP A 174 8.79 26.19 14.18
C ASP A 174 8.68 27.69 13.88
N SER A 175 8.70 28.52 14.93
CA SER A 175 8.53 29.98 14.86
C SER A 175 9.44 30.73 13.88
N SER A 176 10.52 30.12 13.38
CA SER A 176 11.40 30.70 12.36
C SER A 176 12.00 29.72 11.35
N SER A 177 11.59 28.44 11.35
CA SER A 177 12.18 27.44 10.44
C SER A 177 11.25 26.25 10.18
N PHE A 178 11.41 25.66 9.00
CA PHE A 178 10.78 24.38 8.66
C PHE A 178 11.79 23.24 8.78
N ARG A 179 11.33 22.09 9.26
CA ARG A 179 12.10 20.84 9.32
C ARG A 179 11.24 19.68 8.85
N VAL A 180 11.90 18.58 8.50
CA VAL A 180 11.26 17.31 8.18
C VAL A 180 11.40 16.38 9.37
N ASP A 181 10.29 15.86 9.87
CA ASP A 181 10.26 14.70 10.75
C ASP A 181 10.41 13.43 9.91
N THR A 182 11.64 12.92 9.81
CA THR A 182 11.93 11.72 9.03
C THR A 182 11.26 10.47 9.61
N ALA A 183 10.92 10.45 10.90
CA ALA A 183 10.22 9.31 11.50
C ALA A 183 8.80 9.16 10.91
N VAL A 184 8.13 10.27 10.61
CA VAL A 184 6.81 10.27 9.95
C VAL A 184 6.91 9.75 8.53
N ILE A 185 7.95 10.12 7.77
CA ILE A 185 8.18 9.60 6.41
C ILE A 185 8.43 8.09 6.47
N LYS A 186 9.38 7.66 7.32
CA LYS A 186 9.73 6.24 7.51
C LYS A 186 8.51 5.40 7.89
N GLN A 187 7.64 5.93 8.74
CA GLN A 187 6.38 5.26 9.09
C GLN A 187 5.48 5.03 7.86
N ARG A 188 5.52 5.90 6.85
CA ARG A 188 4.66 5.82 5.66
C ARG A 188 5.31 5.20 4.43
N VAL A 189 6.58 4.77 4.54
CA VAL A 189 7.29 4.05 3.47
C VAL A 189 6.48 2.87 2.91
N PRO A 190 5.84 1.99 3.73
CA PRO A 190 5.06 0.88 3.19
C PRO A 190 3.93 1.31 2.25
N ILE A 191 3.26 2.42 2.56
CA ILE A 191 2.18 2.97 1.73
C ILE A 191 2.75 3.56 0.44
N LEU A 192 3.82 4.35 0.54
CA LEU A 192 4.44 4.97 -0.63
C LEU A 192 4.96 3.90 -1.60
N LEU A 193 5.67 2.88 -1.11
CA LEU A 193 6.15 1.77 -1.92
C LEU A 193 5.01 0.98 -2.57
N LYS A 194 3.91 0.73 -1.85
CA LYS A 194 2.75 0.01 -2.38
C LYS A 194 2.15 0.69 -3.62
N TYR A 195 2.10 2.01 -3.66
CA TYR A 195 1.42 2.75 -4.74
C TYR A 195 2.37 3.30 -5.81
N LEU A 196 3.63 3.61 -5.46
CA LEU A 196 4.66 3.99 -6.43
C LEU A 196 5.23 2.78 -7.17
N ASP A 197 5.28 1.61 -6.52
CA ASP A 197 5.54 0.31 -7.15
C ASP A 197 6.83 0.24 -7.96
N SER A 198 7.88 0.96 -7.51
CA SER A 198 9.16 1.11 -8.22
C SER A 198 9.03 1.55 -9.68
N ASP A 199 7.92 2.22 -10.03
CA ASP A 199 7.67 2.75 -11.36
C ASP A 199 8.15 4.19 -11.43
N THR A 200 9.14 4.44 -12.31
CA THR A 200 9.79 5.74 -12.44
C THR A 200 8.82 6.87 -12.79
N GLU A 201 7.76 6.61 -13.57
CA GLU A 201 6.78 7.64 -13.91
C GLU A 201 5.87 7.98 -12.72
N LYS A 202 5.50 6.98 -11.91
CA LYS A 202 4.76 7.19 -10.66
C LYS A 202 5.58 7.95 -9.62
N GLU A 203 6.84 7.55 -9.44
CA GLU A 203 7.81 8.24 -8.57
C GLU A 203 8.01 9.70 -9.01
N LEU A 204 8.09 9.95 -10.32
CA LEU A 204 8.17 11.29 -10.87
C LEU A 204 6.94 12.15 -10.52
N GLN A 205 5.73 11.57 -10.51
CA GLN A 205 4.54 12.27 -10.03
C GLN A 205 4.67 12.68 -8.55
N ALA A 206 5.21 11.80 -7.70
CA ALA A 206 5.47 12.11 -6.30
C ALA A 206 6.48 13.26 -6.15
N LEU A 207 7.57 13.26 -6.92
CA LEU A 207 8.55 14.35 -6.91
C LEU A 207 7.96 15.69 -7.34
N TYR A 208 7.07 15.71 -8.34
CA TYR A 208 6.37 16.94 -8.71
C TYR A 208 5.41 17.43 -7.63
N ALA A 209 4.69 16.53 -6.96
CA ALA A 209 3.82 16.90 -5.83
C ALA A 209 4.62 17.48 -4.65
N LEU A 210 5.78 16.88 -4.35
CA LEU A 210 6.70 17.39 -3.35
C LEU A 210 7.20 18.78 -3.73
N GLN A 211 7.69 18.98 -4.97
CA GLN A 211 8.11 20.30 -5.45
C GLN A 211 6.99 21.33 -5.29
N ALA A 212 5.78 21.03 -5.76
CA ALA A 212 4.64 21.93 -5.65
C ALA A 212 4.31 22.29 -4.18
N SER A 213 4.42 21.32 -3.27
CA SER A 213 4.22 21.53 -1.84
C SER A 213 5.26 22.46 -1.23
N ILE A 214 6.54 22.29 -1.58
CA ILE A 214 7.63 23.17 -1.13
C ILE A 214 7.47 24.58 -1.71
N VAL A 215 7.04 24.70 -2.97
CA VAL A 215 6.77 25.98 -3.62
C VAL A 215 5.65 26.75 -2.91
N LYS A 216 4.59 26.05 -2.47
CA LYS A 216 3.49 26.66 -1.69
C LYS A 216 3.94 27.18 -0.32
N LEU A 217 5.06 26.71 0.21
CA LEU A 217 5.67 27.17 1.46
C LEU A 217 6.69 28.29 1.25
N ASP A 218 6.72 28.89 0.06
CA ASP A 218 7.71 29.90 -0.34
C ASP A 218 9.16 29.37 -0.32
N GLN A 219 9.34 28.07 -0.55
CA GLN A 219 10.62 27.40 -0.75
C GLN A 219 11.63 27.62 0.39
N PRO A 220 11.32 27.18 1.62
CA PRO A 220 12.21 27.33 2.75
C PRO A 220 13.54 26.60 2.49
N PRO A 221 14.66 27.17 2.97
CA PRO A 221 15.99 26.61 2.70
C PRO A 221 16.10 25.19 3.26
N ASN A 222 16.79 24.32 2.52
CA ASN A 222 17.08 22.93 2.86
C ASN A 222 15.88 21.98 2.99
N LEU A 223 14.63 22.46 2.99
CA LEU A 223 13.47 21.58 3.22
C LEU A 223 13.32 20.52 2.11
N LEU A 224 13.39 20.92 0.84
CA LEU A 224 13.33 19.98 -0.29
C LEU A 224 14.48 18.96 -0.25
N ARG A 225 15.68 19.42 0.12
CA ARG A 225 16.87 18.58 0.25
C ARG A 225 16.67 17.47 1.30
N MET A 226 16.15 17.82 2.48
CA MET A 226 15.87 16.85 3.53
C MET A 226 14.86 15.77 3.10
N PHE A 227 13.85 16.14 2.31
CA PHE A 227 12.94 15.16 1.71
C PHE A 227 13.64 14.27 0.70
N PHE A 228 14.47 14.82 -0.19
CA PHE A 228 15.20 14.04 -1.20
C PHE A 228 16.12 13.01 -0.54
N ASP A 229 16.92 13.42 0.46
CA ASP A 229 17.79 12.52 1.20
C ASP A 229 16.98 11.37 1.82
N CYS A 230 15.88 11.69 2.52
CA CYS A 230 15.07 10.66 3.19
C CYS A 230 14.35 9.72 2.21
N LEU A 231 13.85 10.22 1.07
CA LEU A 231 13.15 9.40 0.09
C LEU A 231 14.10 8.50 -0.70
N TYR A 232 15.34 8.95 -0.90
CA TYR A 232 16.40 8.15 -1.48
C TYR A 232 16.86 7.06 -0.50
N ASP A 233 17.20 7.42 0.74
CA ASP A 233 17.69 6.49 1.77
C ASP A 233 16.69 5.36 2.09
N GLU A 234 15.39 5.63 1.97
CA GLU A 234 14.32 4.65 2.21
C GLU A 234 13.85 3.93 0.93
N GLU A 235 14.58 4.07 -0.17
CA GLU A 235 14.31 3.42 -1.47
C GLU A 235 12.90 3.72 -2.03
N VAL A 236 12.33 4.87 -1.69
CA VAL A 236 10.99 5.29 -2.15
C VAL A 236 11.04 5.88 -3.56
N ILE A 237 12.14 6.56 -3.89
CA ILE A 237 12.35 7.20 -5.20
C ILE A 237 13.69 6.74 -5.75
N SER A 238 13.67 6.19 -6.97
CA SER A 238 14.85 5.75 -7.70
C SER A 238 15.71 6.91 -8.22
N GLU A 239 16.98 6.62 -8.51
CA GLU A 239 17.91 7.55 -9.16
C GLU A 239 17.37 8.04 -10.51
N ASP A 240 16.82 7.13 -11.30
CA ASP A 240 16.18 7.43 -12.57
C ASP A 240 15.05 8.46 -12.43
N ALA A 241 14.21 8.34 -11.39
CA ALA A 241 13.13 9.30 -11.14
C ALA A 241 13.68 10.67 -10.74
N PHE A 242 14.74 10.72 -9.91
CA PHE A 242 15.42 11.98 -9.59
C PHE A 242 16.03 12.65 -10.82
N TYR A 243 16.72 11.91 -11.69
CA TYR A 243 17.30 12.45 -12.93
C TYR A 243 16.23 12.87 -13.95
N LYS A 244 15.12 12.11 -14.07
CA LYS A 244 13.97 12.54 -14.88
C LYS A 244 13.34 13.81 -14.35
N TRP A 245 13.18 13.94 -13.04
CA TRP A 245 12.70 15.16 -12.42
C TRP A 245 13.65 16.32 -12.70
N GLU A 246 14.97 16.14 -12.52
CA GLU A 246 15.98 17.18 -12.75
C GLU A 246 15.94 17.72 -14.17
N SER A 247 15.89 16.82 -15.15
CA SER A 247 15.91 17.13 -16.59
C SER A 247 14.54 17.51 -17.18
N SER A 248 13.47 17.39 -16.39
CA SER A 248 12.09 17.64 -16.85
C SER A 248 11.88 19.06 -17.38
N LYS A 249 11.29 19.12 -18.57
CA LYS A 249 10.88 20.36 -19.26
C LYS A 249 9.37 20.50 -19.39
N ASP A 250 8.61 19.71 -18.64
CA ASP A 250 7.14 19.80 -18.65
C ASP A 250 6.72 21.24 -18.26
N PRO A 251 6.00 21.98 -19.12
CA PRO A 251 5.54 23.33 -18.82
C PRO A 251 4.72 23.45 -17.54
N ALA A 252 3.96 22.41 -17.16
CA ALA A 252 3.14 22.40 -15.95
C ALA A 252 4.01 22.40 -14.67
N GLU A 253 5.23 21.88 -14.76
CA GLU A 253 6.11 21.63 -13.61
C GLU A 253 7.23 22.66 -13.45
N GLN A 254 7.22 23.72 -14.27
CA GLN A 254 8.26 24.76 -14.25
C GLN A 254 8.10 25.77 -13.11
N ASN A 255 6.92 25.84 -12.48
CA ASN A 255 6.69 26.77 -11.38
C ASN A 255 7.61 26.44 -10.18
N GLY A 256 8.42 27.40 -9.77
CA GLY A 256 9.41 27.23 -8.69
C GLY A 256 10.58 26.30 -9.00
N LYS A 257 10.58 25.60 -10.15
CA LYS A 257 11.58 24.58 -10.53
C LYS A 257 13.02 25.07 -10.43
N GLY A 258 13.31 26.28 -10.91
CA GLY A 258 14.68 26.81 -10.91
C GLY A 258 15.25 27.05 -9.50
N VAL A 259 14.41 27.39 -8.52
CA VAL A 259 14.84 27.56 -7.12
C VAL A 259 14.93 26.19 -6.44
N ALA A 260 13.98 25.29 -6.72
CA ALA A 260 14.05 23.89 -6.29
C ALA A 260 15.36 23.22 -6.75
N LEU A 261 15.73 23.31 -8.03
CA LEU A 261 16.99 22.76 -8.56
C LEU A 261 18.22 23.31 -7.85
N LYS A 262 18.24 24.62 -7.54
CA LYS A 262 19.34 25.24 -6.81
C LYS A 262 19.45 24.72 -5.37
N SER A 263 18.33 24.40 -4.71
CA SER A 263 18.35 23.92 -3.32
C SER A 263 18.83 22.48 -3.19
N VAL A 264 18.70 21.66 -4.25
CA VAL A 264 19.13 20.25 -4.27
C VAL A 264 20.36 20.00 -5.13
N THR A 265 21.08 21.04 -5.59
CA THR A 265 22.26 20.86 -6.45
C THR A 265 23.31 19.93 -5.82
N ALA A 266 23.56 20.09 -4.51
CA ALA A 266 24.52 19.23 -3.80
C ALA A 266 24.06 17.76 -3.67
N PHE A 267 22.75 17.48 -3.76
CA PHE A 267 22.24 16.10 -3.77
C PHE A 267 22.61 15.44 -5.09
N PHE A 268 22.34 16.10 -6.22
CA PHE A 268 22.67 15.58 -7.54
C PHE A 268 24.18 15.53 -7.83
N THR A 269 25.00 16.41 -7.23
CA THR A 269 26.45 16.25 -7.31
C THR A 269 26.89 14.96 -6.65
N TRP A 270 26.44 14.71 -5.42
CA TRP A 270 26.73 13.48 -4.69
C TRP A 270 26.22 12.22 -5.41
N LEU A 271 25.00 12.27 -5.96
CA LEU A 271 24.40 11.12 -6.65
C LEU A 271 25.25 10.64 -7.84
N ARG A 272 25.77 11.58 -8.63
CA ARG A 272 26.66 11.26 -9.77
C ARG A 272 28.04 10.76 -9.32
N GLU A 273 28.59 11.33 -8.24
CA GLU A 273 29.88 10.88 -7.70
C GLU A 273 29.80 9.43 -7.20
N ALA A 274 28.69 9.06 -6.55
CA ALA A 274 28.45 7.69 -6.11
C ALA A 274 28.28 6.70 -7.29
N GLU A 275 27.62 7.13 -8.36
CA GLU A 275 27.45 6.36 -9.60
C GLU A 275 28.81 6.06 -10.25
N GLU A 276 29.65 7.08 -10.45
CA GLU A 276 31.01 6.94 -11.02
C GLU A 276 31.90 6.00 -10.19
N GLU A 277 31.84 6.06 -8.86
CA GLU A 277 32.61 5.15 -7.97
C GLU A 277 32.14 3.68 -8.01
N SER A 278 30.89 3.44 -8.42
CA SER A 278 30.32 2.10 -8.52
C SER A 278 30.64 1.41 -9.85
N GLU A 279 30.79 2.18 -10.94
CA GLU A 279 31.16 1.65 -12.27
C GLU A 279 32.65 1.30 -12.37
N ASP A 280 33.50 1.94 -11.56
CA ASP A 280 34.95 1.72 -11.52
C ASP A 280 35.40 0.55 -10.61
N ASN A 281 34.46 -0.16 -9.96
CA ASN A 281 34.71 -1.34 -9.08
C ASN A 281 34.22 -2.66 -9.69
#